data_AF-A0A1C5WD34-F1
#
_entry.id   AF-A0A1C5WD34-F1
#
_cell.length_a   1.000
_cell.length_b   1.000
_cell.length_c   1.000
_cell.angle_alpha   90.00
_cell.angle_beta   90.00
_cell.angle_gamma   90.00
#
_symmetry.space_group_name_H-M   'P 1'
#
loop_
_entity.id
_entity.type
_entity.pdbx_description
1 polymer ?
#
loop_
_entity_poly.entity_id
_entity_poly.type
_entity_poly.pdbx_seq_one_letter_code
_entity_poly.pdbx_strand_id
1 'polypeptide(L)'
;MKYLQQFGIILAVSFVGELLNYAIPLSIPASIYGLVLMFVCLCMKWIKLEDVKETAVFLIEIMPLMFIPAAVGLITSWNIIRPKLLAYAAITVISTLLVMLVSGYVTDWMLKGEKKGEDK
;
A
#
# COMPACT_ATOMS: atom_id res chain seq x y z
N MET A 1 19.94 11.13 -15.02
CA MET A 1 20.06 9.65 -15.05
C MET A 1 19.67 8.99 -13.74
N LYS A 2 19.86 9.63 -12.57
CA LYS A 2 19.44 9.07 -11.27
C LYS A 2 18.00 8.56 -11.26
N TYR A 3 17.02 9.39 -11.64
CA TYR A 3 15.60 8.98 -11.73
C TYR A 3 15.37 7.67 -12.51
N LEU A 4 16.06 7.46 -13.62
CA LEU A 4 15.90 6.25 -14.43
C LEU A 4 16.49 5.02 -13.75
N GLN A 5 17.61 5.17 -13.04
CA GLN A 5 18.21 4.08 -12.26
C GLN A 5 17.32 3.70 -11.06
N GLN A 6 16.86 4.69 -10.30
CA GLN A 6 15.97 4.47 -9.17
C GLN A 6 14.63 3.84 -9.62
N PHE A 7 14.07 4.33 -10.72
CA PHE A 7 12.88 3.76 -11.35
C PHE A 7 13.11 2.31 -11.77
N GLY A 8 14.26 2.01 -12.37
CA GLY A 8 14.66 0.65 -12.73
C GLY A 8 14.71 -0.30 -11.54
N ILE A 9 15.22 0.16 -10.38
CA ILE A 9 15.23 -0.63 -9.14
C ILE A 9 13.80 -0.92 -8.67
N ILE A 10 12.94 0.10 -8.63
CA ILE A 10 11.54 -0.04 -8.22
C ILE A 10 10.80 -1.02 -9.15
N LEU A 11 11.01 -0.91 -10.46
CA LEU A 11 10.44 -1.82 -11.45
C LEU A 11 10.96 -3.24 -11.31
N ALA A 12 12.27 -3.44 -11.12
CA ALA A 12 12.85 -4.76 -10.95
C ALA A 12 12.27 -5.47 -9.73
N VAL A 13 12.18 -4.77 -8.58
CA VAL A 13 11.56 -5.32 -7.36
C VAL A 13 10.08 -5.63 -7.58
N SER A 14 9.34 -4.75 -8.25
CA SER A 14 7.93 -4.97 -8.57
C SER A 14 7.73 -6.18 -9.49
N PHE A 15 8.59 -6.35 -10.49
CA PHE A 15 8.57 -7.48 -11.42
C PHE A 15 8.87 -8.81 -10.71
N VAL A 16 9.85 -8.82 -9.80
CA VAL A 16 10.12 -10.00 -8.96
C VAL A 16 8.92 -10.30 -8.06
N GLY A 17 8.26 -9.28 -7.52
CA GLY A 17 7.00 -9.45 -6.76
C GLY A 17 5.89 -10.12 -7.57
N GLU A 18 5.73 -9.75 -8.84
CA GLU A 18 4.80 -10.40 -9.76
C GLU A 18 5.17 -11.86 -10.05
N LEU A 19 6.46 -12.13 -10.30
CA LEU A 19 6.94 -13.50 -10.50
C LEU A 19 6.72 -14.38 -9.27
N LEU A 20 6.92 -13.83 -8.06
CA LEU A 20 6.63 -14.53 -6.81
C LEU A 20 5.13 -14.79 -6.63
N ASN A 21 4.28 -13.83 -7.02
CA ASN A 21 2.84 -14.02 -6.98
C ASN A 21 2.38 -15.13 -7.95
N TYR A 22 3.02 -15.22 -9.12
CA TYR A 22 2.73 -16.30 -10.07
C TYR A 22 3.21 -17.67 -9.58
N ALA A 23 4.38 -17.72 -8.94
CA ALA A 23 4.97 -18.98 -8.44
C ALA A 23 4.32 -19.48 -7.14
N ILE A 24 3.85 -18.58 -6.28
CA ILE A 24 3.29 -18.92 -4.97
C ILE A 24 1.76 -18.83 -5.05
N PRO A 25 1.02 -19.93 -4.84
CA PRO A 25 -0.44 -19.97 -4.97
C PRO A 25 -1.18 -19.37 -3.76
N LEU A 26 -0.80 -18.17 -3.33
CA LEU A 26 -1.49 -17.43 -2.26
C LEU A 26 -2.35 -16.33 -2.87
N SER A 27 -3.57 -16.15 -2.36
CA SER A 27 -4.52 -15.12 -2.81
C SER A 27 -4.18 -13.71 -2.30
N ILE A 28 -2.92 -13.31 -2.44
CA ILE A 28 -2.41 -12.00 -2.03
C ILE A 28 -2.08 -11.21 -3.30
N PRO A 29 -2.38 -9.90 -3.38
CA PRO A 29 -1.98 -9.08 -4.52
C PRO A 29 -0.45 -9.04 -4.69
N ALA A 30 0.02 -9.04 -5.94
CA ALA A 30 1.45 -8.94 -6.27
C ALA A 30 2.14 -7.71 -5.65
N SER A 31 1.41 -6.59 -5.47
CA SER A 31 1.93 -5.38 -4.83
C SER A 31 2.43 -5.60 -3.40
N ILE A 32 1.81 -6.52 -2.64
CA ILE A 32 2.24 -6.86 -1.28
C ILE A 32 3.57 -7.60 -1.31
N TYR A 33 3.79 -8.50 -2.28
CA TYR A 33 5.08 -9.17 -2.45
C TYR A 33 6.19 -8.16 -2.77
N GLY A 34 5.93 -7.25 -3.70
CA GLY A 34 6.88 -6.17 -4.02
C GLY A 34 7.21 -5.30 -2.81
N LEU A 35 6.22 -4.96 -1.98
CA LEU A 35 6.41 -4.19 -0.75
C LEU A 35 7.28 -4.93 0.26
N VAL A 36 6.96 -6.20 0.55
CA VAL A 36 7.75 -7.03 1.49
C VAL A 36 9.17 -7.20 0.98
N LEU A 37 9.35 -7.43 -0.33
CA LEU A 37 10.66 -7.61 -0.93
C LEU A 37 11.50 -6.33 -0.84
N MET A 38 10.92 -5.18 -1.20
CA MET A 38 11.59 -3.89 -1.05
C MET A 38 11.97 -3.62 0.42
N PHE A 39 11.06 -3.90 1.35
CA PHE A 39 11.29 -3.73 2.78
C PHE A 39 12.46 -4.58 3.27
N VAL A 40 12.51 -5.87 2.91
CA VAL A 40 13.62 -6.76 3.26
C VAL A 40 14.94 -6.28 2.65
N CYS A 41 14.94 -5.87 1.38
CA CYS A 41 16.13 -5.31 0.72
C CYS A 41 16.66 -4.04 1.41
N LEU A 42 15.77 -3.17 1.89
CA LEU A 42 16.13 -1.97 2.67
C LEU A 42 16.68 -2.35 4.05
N CYS A 43 16.05 -3.30 4.75
CA CYS A 43 16.52 -3.80 6.06
C CYS A 43 17.91 -4.43 5.97
N MET A 44 18.16 -5.24 4.93
CA MET A 44 19.47 -5.86 4.67
C MET A 44 20.49 -4.87 4.10
N LYS A 45 20.12 -3.62 3.84
CA LYS A 45 20.94 -2.58 3.20
C LYS A 45 21.48 -2.96 1.82
N TRP A 46 20.82 -3.89 1.13
CA TRP A 46 21.13 -4.22 -0.27
C TRP A 46 20.75 -3.09 -1.20
N ILE A 47 19.67 -2.38 -0.86
CA ILE A 47 19.25 -1.15 -1.52
C ILE A 47 19.35 -0.04 -0.46
N LYS A 48 20.01 1.07 -0.76
CA LYS A 48 19.98 2.22 0.14
C LYS A 48 18.72 3.02 -0.12
N LEU A 49 18.15 3.61 0.92
CA LEU A 49 16.94 4.42 0.80
C LEU A 49 17.15 5.60 -0.17
N GLU A 50 18.35 6.17 -0.20
CA GLU A 50 18.77 7.23 -1.13
C GLU A 50 18.68 6.81 -2.61
N ASP A 51 18.80 5.52 -2.92
CA ASP A 51 18.79 4.96 -4.28
C ASP A 51 17.37 4.78 -4.83
N VAL A 52 16.32 5.01 -4.03
CA VAL A 52 14.92 4.87 -4.47
C VAL A 52 14.02 6.03 -4.07
N LYS A 53 14.42 6.83 -3.07
CA LYS A 53 13.57 7.84 -2.43
C LYS A 53 13.06 8.91 -3.40
N GLU A 54 13.92 9.56 -4.17
CA GLU A 54 13.51 10.68 -5.05
C GLU A 54 12.44 10.24 -6.04
N THR A 55 12.66 9.10 -6.69
CA THR A 55 11.72 8.58 -7.68
C THR A 55 10.46 8.03 -7.03
N ALA A 56 10.56 7.35 -5.87
CA ALA A 56 9.39 6.90 -5.14
C ALA A 56 8.48 8.07 -4.73
N VAL A 57 9.06 9.17 -4.22
CA VAL A 57 8.30 10.39 -3.87
C VAL A 57 7.64 10.99 -5.10
N PHE A 58 8.37 11.10 -6.22
CA PHE A 58 7.80 11.57 -7.49
C PHE A 58 6.63 10.69 -7.96
N LEU A 59 6.76 9.36 -7.88
CA LEU A 59 5.68 8.44 -8.25
C LEU A 59 4.45 8.58 -7.35
N ILE A 60 4.65 8.82 -6.05
CA ILE A 60 3.56 9.09 -5.10
C ILE A 60 2.86 10.41 -5.45
N GLU A 61 3.62 11.43 -5.84
CA GLU A 61 3.08 12.73 -6.22
C GLU A 61 2.17 12.66 -7.45
N ILE A 62 2.53 11.84 -8.45
CA ILE A 62 1.71 11.62 -9.65
C ILE A 62 0.65 10.51 -9.47
N MET A 63 0.58 9.84 -8.32
CA MET A 63 -0.37 8.76 -8.05
C MET A 63 -1.85 9.16 -8.30
N PRO A 64 -2.32 10.38 -7.96
CA PRO A 64 -3.68 10.81 -8.30
C PRO A 64 -4.00 10.74 -9.80
N LEU A 65 -3.02 11.04 -10.66
CA LEU A 65 -3.17 10.94 -12.11
C LEU A 65 -3.33 9.48 -12.56
N MET A 66 -2.63 8.55 -11.91
CA MET A 66 -2.75 7.11 -12.16
C MET A 66 -4.12 6.54 -11.75
N PHE A 67 -4.90 7.23 -10.92
CA PHE A 67 -6.26 6.83 -10.55
C PHE A 67 -7.34 7.28 -11.55
N ILE A 68 -7.02 8.18 -12.48
CA ILE A 68 -8.00 8.67 -13.47
C ILE A 68 -8.63 7.52 -14.29
N PRO A 69 -7.88 6.54 -14.83
CA PRO A 69 -8.47 5.43 -15.58
C PRO A 69 -9.44 4.59 -14.74
N ALA A 70 -9.11 4.34 -13.47
CA ALA A 70 -9.99 3.62 -12.55
C ALA A 70 -11.28 4.41 -12.29
N ALA A 71 -11.20 5.73 -12.11
CA ALA A 71 -12.35 6.60 -11.94
C ALA A 71 -13.26 6.64 -13.18
N VAL A 72 -12.67 6.73 -14.38
CA VAL A 72 -13.42 6.66 -15.64
C VAL A 72 -14.10 5.29 -15.81
N GLY A 73 -13.42 4.21 -15.41
CA GLY A 73 -14.00 2.87 -15.35
C GLY A 73 -15.28 2.81 -14.50
N LEU A 74 -15.33 3.51 -13.36
CA LEU A 74 -16.53 3.56 -12.51
C LEU A 74 -17.73 4.23 -13.21
N ILE A 75 -17.50 5.20 -14.11
CA ILE A 75 -18.57 5.85 -14.87
C ILE A 75 -19.30 4.83 -15.76
N THR A 76 -18.59 3.83 -16.30
CA THR A 76 -19.23 2.76 -17.10
C THR A 76 -20.20 1.92 -16.26
N SER A 77 -19.96 1.81 -14.95
CA SER A 77 -20.79 1.08 -13.99
C SER A 77 -21.78 1.99 -13.25
N TRP A 78 -21.95 3.24 -13.69
CA TRP A 78 -22.75 4.24 -12.99
C TRP A 78 -24.20 3.81 -12.75
N ASN A 79 -24.81 3.08 -13.69
CA ASN A 79 -26.18 2.59 -13.57
C ASN A 79 -26.38 1.63 -12.39
N ILE A 80 -25.35 0.89 -12.00
CA ILE A 80 -25.38 -0.05 -10.86
C ILE A 80 -25.10 0.70 -9.55
N ILE A 81 -24.24 1.72 -9.60
CA ILE A 81 -23.78 2.46 -8.42
C ILE A 81 -24.84 3.47 -7.96
N ARG A 82 -25.42 4.23 -8.91
CA ARG A 82 -26.40 5.30 -8.66
C ARG A 82 -27.51 4.94 -7.65
N PRO A 83 -28.23 3.81 -7.78
CA PRO A 83 -29.32 3.49 -6.85
C PRO A 83 -28.85 3.18 -5.42
N LYS A 84 -27.57 2.85 -5.21
CA LYS A 84 -27.00 2.47 -3.92
C LYS A 84 -25.94 3.46 -3.40
N LEU A 85 -25.87 4.67 -3.97
CA LEU A 85 -24.87 5.67 -3.61
C LEU A 85 -24.82 5.97 -2.11
N LEU A 86 -25.98 6.13 -1.47
CA LEU A 86 -26.06 6.37 -0.02
C LEU A 86 -25.52 5.18 0.79
N ALA A 87 -25.81 3.96 0.38
CA ALA A 87 -25.29 2.76 1.05
C ALA A 87 -23.77 2.64 0.91
N TYR A 88 -23.22 2.91 -0.29
CA TYR A 88 -21.78 2.92 -0.52
C TYR A 88 -21.06 4.05 0.23
N ALA A 89 -21.65 5.24 0.29
CA ALA A 89 -21.08 6.34 1.07
C ALA A 89 -21.06 6.00 2.57
N ALA A 90 -22.19 5.51 3.10
CA ALA A 90 -22.29 5.13 4.51
C ALA A 90 -21.31 4.01 4.88
N ILE A 91 -21.25 2.92 4.09
CA ILE A 91 -20.34 1.81 4.40
C ILE A 91 -18.88 2.24 4.31
N THR A 92 -18.53 3.14 3.38
CA THR A 92 -17.16 3.66 3.24
C THR A 92 -16.76 4.47 4.48
N VAL A 93 -17.58 5.42 4.90
CA VAL A 93 -17.30 6.25 6.09
C VAL A 93 -17.24 5.40 7.35
N ILE A 94 -18.24 4.53 7.58
CA ILE A 94 -18.33 3.71 8.78
C ILE A 94 -17.15 2.72 8.83
N SER A 95 -16.84 2.02 7.75
CA SER A 95 -15.72 1.06 7.74
C SER A 95 -14.37 1.74 7.93
N THR A 96 -14.16 2.93 7.33
CA THR A 96 -12.91 3.69 7.48
C THR A 96 -12.71 4.13 8.93
N LEU A 97 -13.76 4.69 9.57
CA LEU A 97 -13.71 5.08 10.98
C LEU A 97 -13.51 3.86 11.88
N LEU A 98 -14.21 2.77 11.62
CA LEU A 98 -14.08 1.54 12.40
C LEU A 98 -12.66 0.98 12.33
N VAL A 99 -12.08 0.85 11.13
CA VAL A 99 -10.70 0.38 10.95
C VAL A 99 -9.72 1.27 11.69
N MET A 100 -9.83 2.61 11.54
CA MET A 100 -8.94 3.55 12.24
C MET A 100 -9.07 3.45 13.78
N LEU A 101 -10.29 3.34 14.31
CA LEU A 101 -10.52 3.21 15.75
C LEU A 101 -9.97 1.91 16.30
N VAL A 102 -10.23 0.78 15.63
CA VAL A 102 -9.75 -0.53 16.06
C VAL A 102 -8.23 -0.61 15.96
N SER A 103 -7.62 -0.15 14.87
CA SER A 103 -6.16 -0.13 14.74
C SER A 103 -5.50 0.74 15.80
N GLY A 104 -6.09 1.90 16.10
CA GLY A 104 -5.63 2.79 17.15
C GLY A 104 -5.72 2.14 18.53
N TYR A 105 -6.87 1.56 18.87
CA TYR A 105 -7.08 0.88 20.15
C TYR A 105 -6.16 -0.32 20.35
N VAL A 106 -5.98 -1.15 19.32
CA VAL A 106 -5.06 -2.30 19.37
C VAL A 106 -3.62 -1.84 19.59
N THR A 107 -3.20 -0.79 18.90
CA THR A 107 -1.84 -0.23 19.07
C THR A 107 -1.65 0.33 20.48
N ASP A 108 -2.60 1.11 20.99
CA ASP A 108 -2.58 1.64 22.37
C ASP A 108 -2.55 0.53 23.43
N TRP A 109 -3.28 -0.56 23.19
CA TRP A 109 -3.30 -1.72 24.07
C TRP A 109 -1.94 -2.43 24.10
N MET A 110 -1.31 -2.64 22.93
CA MET A 110 0.03 -3.23 22.85
C MET A 110 1.07 -2.37 23.57
N LEU A 111 1.05 -1.06 23.35
CA LEU A 111 2.00 -0.12 23.98
C LEU A 111 1.81 0.01 25.50
N LYS A 112 0.57 -0.08 26.00
CA LYS A 112 0.30 -0.14 27.45
C LYS A 112 0.77 -1.45 28.09
N GLY A 113 0.81 -2.54 27.31
CA GLY A 113 1.38 -3.82 27.75
C GLY A 113 2.89 -3.74 27.96
N GLU A 114 3.62 -3.05 27.07
CA GLU A 114 5.08 -2.88 27.15
C GLU A 114 5.52 -2.00 28.33
N LYS A 115 4.79 -0.91 28.63
CA LYS A 115 5.10 -0.04 29.78
C LYS A 115 5.04 -0.73 31.15
N LYS A 116 4.39 -1.89 31.26
CA LYS A 116 4.33 -2.68 32.50
C LYS A 116 5.51 -3.66 32.65
N GLY A 117 6.34 -3.80 31.62
CA GLY A 117 7.54 -4.64 31.58
C GLY A 117 8.86 -3.90 31.80
N GLU A 118 8.90 -2.58 31.60
CA GLU A 118 10.10 -1.75 31.85
C GLU A 118 10.23 -1.23 33.30
N ASP A 119 9.16 -1.34 34.12
CA ASP A 119 9.13 -0.98 35.54
C ASP A 119 9.38 -2.17 36.50
N LYS A 120 10.01 -3.26 36.02
CA LYS A 120 10.47 -4.40 36.82
C LYS A 120 11.93 -4.73 36.53
#